data_AF-A0AAU3RLI4-F1
#
_entry.id   AF-A0AAU3RLI4-F1
#
_cell.length_a   1.000
_cell.length_b   1.000
_cell.length_c   1.000
_cell.angle_alpha   90.00
_cell.angle_beta   90.00
_cell.angle_gamma   90.00
#
_symmetry.space_group_name_H-M   'P 1'
#
loop_
_entity.id
_entity.type
_entity.pdbx_description
1 polymer ?
#
loop_
_entity_poly.entity_id
_entity_poly.type
_entity_poly.pdbx_seq_one_letter_code
_entity_poly.pdbx_strand_id
1 'polypeptide(L)'
;MAAGVAVAAALAVDFRLTGSAGRQVLVVALMAAFVGAGAWAASSLTALLLRRAREVLMEEPDFWGSDREFFAPVRRLMFLGVLQTLVSSSVLLTAYPFALWAGARICGAAGLSAQLAGLWPVFVSGLLVAAVATTVSTFFALFRRRTSRAAARSLAAVLLNAAGLALASLVLDGLRLDPAPGWRQALALCAVASLFMLPRITLSLPVPGFASLVLVAYHCLVLWLICTASAFMEPRLHADGFWALAGAAAIMWAIEWPARLAVRRVRGAAAQPAPVLPDPFPPDHGFPSGPLY
;
A
#
# COMPACT_ATOMS: atom_id res chain seq x y z
N MET A 1 -6.90 6.92 -11.50
CA MET A 1 -7.95 7.60 -10.71
C MET A 1 -9.36 7.20 -11.14
N ALA A 2 -9.75 7.35 -12.43
CA ALA A 2 -11.10 7.04 -12.91
C ALA A 2 -11.61 5.63 -12.54
N ALA A 3 -10.80 4.58 -12.76
CA ALA A 3 -11.14 3.23 -12.33
C ALA A 3 -11.42 3.13 -10.82
N GLY A 4 -10.65 3.84 -9.99
CA GLY A 4 -10.88 3.89 -8.55
C GLY A 4 -12.21 4.56 -8.20
N VAL A 5 -12.55 5.67 -8.85
CA VAL A 5 -13.84 6.36 -8.64
C VAL A 5 -15.01 5.48 -9.07
N ALA A 6 -14.89 4.79 -10.21
CA ALA A 6 -15.92 3.87 -10.69
C ALA A 6 -16.10 2.67 -9.73
N VAL A 7 -15.01 2.09 -9.22
CA VAL A 7 -15.08 0.99 -8.23
C VAL A 7 -15.67 1.49 -6.91
N ALA A 8 -15.27 2.68 -6.44
CA ALA A 8 -15.86 3.27 -5.25
C ALA A 8 -17.36 3.54 -5.43
N ALA A 9 -17.81 4.03 -6.59
CA ALA A 9 -19.22 4.21 -6.87
C ALA A 9 -20.00 2.89 -7.00
N ALA A 10 -19.35 1.80 -7.38
CA ALA A 10 -19.98 0.49 -7.48
C ALA A 10 -20.06 -0.25 -6.13
N LEU A 11 -19.13 0.04 -5.22
CA LEU A 11 -18.98 -0.69 -3.96
C LEU A 11 -19.39 0.13 -2.74
N ALA A 12 -19.21 1.44 -2.69
CA ALA A 12 -19.49 2.21 -1.47
C ALA A 12 -21.00 2.47 -1.32
N VAL A 13 -21.49 2.30 -0.11
CA VAL A 13 -22.85 2.67 0.27
C VAL A 13 -23.01 4.19 0.10
N ASP A 14 -24.17 4.62 -0.39
CA ASP A 14 -24.52 6.03 -0.61
C ASP A 14 -23.62 6.81 -1.59
N PHE A 15 -22.75 6.14 -2.34
CA PHE A 15 -22.10 6.74 -3.51
C PHE A 15 -22.93 6.44 -4.76
N ARG A 16 -23.72 7.42 -5.21
CA ARG A 16 -24.58 7.27 -6.39
C ARG A 16 -24.15 8.18 -7.53
N LEU A 17 -23.97 7.58 -8.70
CA LEU A 17 -23.81 8.27 -9.97
C LEU A 17 -25.09 8.07 -10.79
N THR A 18 -25.85 9.15 -11.01
CA THR A 18 -27.12 9.08 -11.75
C THR A 18 -27.02 9.75 -13.13
N GLY A 19 -27.98 9.50 -14.00
CA GLY A 19 -28.02 10.04 -15.37
C GLY A 19 -27.60 9.03 -16.44
N SER A 20 -27.48 9.50 -17.68
CA SER A 20 -27.06 8.66 -18.82
C SER A 20 -25.61 8.20 -18.67
N ALA A 21 -25.24 7.10 -19.35
CA ALA A 21 -23.88 6.55 -19.31
C ALA A 21 -22.81 7.61 -19.66
N GLY A 22 -23.06 8.45 -20.68
CA GLY A 22 -22.15 9.54 -21.04
C GLY A 22 -21.96 10.57 -19.92
N ARG A 23 -23.03 10.91 -19.19
CA ARG A 23 -22.94 11.81 -18.01
C ARG A 23 -22.17 11.16 -16.88
N GLN A 24 -22.41 9.88 -16.59
CA GLN A 24 -21.68 9.16 -15.56
C GLN A 24 -20.17 9.10 -15.87
N VAL A 25 -19.80 8.84 -17.13
CA VAL A 25 -18.39 8.86 -17.56
C VAL A 25 -17.77 10.25 -17.36
N LEU A 26 -18.48 11.32 -17.71
CA LEU A 26 -18.02 12.70 -17.49
C LEU A 26 -17.83 12.99 -15.99
N VAL A 27 -18.78 12.60 -15.13
CA VAL A 27 -18.68 12.77 -13.67
C VAL A 27 -17.45 12.04 -13.14
N VAL A 28 -17.27 10.77 -13.52
CA VAL A 28 -16.12 9.96 -13.12
C VAL A 28 -14.81 10.61 -13.57
N ALA A 29 -14.75 11.12 -14.79
CA ALA A 29 -13.56 11.81 -15.32
C ALA A 29 -13.23 13.08 -14.54
N LEU A 30 -14.24 13.91 -14.24
CA LEU A 30 -14.08 15.13 -13.45
C LEU A 30 -13.63 14.81 -12.01
N MET A 31 -14.33 13.90 -11.32
CA MET A 31 -13.94 13.48 -9.98
C MET A 31 -12.53 12.88 -9.97
N ALA A 32 -12.17 12.09 -10.98
CA ALA A 32 -10.83 11.55 -11.13
C ALA A 32 -9.76 12.62 -11.35
N ALA A 33 -10.09 13.71 -12.05
CA ALA A 33 -9.20 14.86 -12.21
C ALA A 33 -8.98 15.58 -10.88
N PHE A 34 -10.04 15.80 -10.09
CA PHE A 34 -9.93 16.39 -8.75
C PHE A 34 -9.10 15.53 -7.80
N VAL A 35 -9.39 14.22 -7.73
CA VAL A 35 -8.60 13.30 -6.90
C VAL A 35 -7.16 13.20 -7.38
N GLY A 36 -6.93 13.19 -8.69
CA GLY A 36 -5.60 13.20 -9.28
C GLY A 36 -4.80 14.46 -8.91
N ALA A 37 -5.41 15.64 -9.03
CA ALA A 37 -4.81 16.91 -8.64
C ALA A 37 -4.51 16.97 -7.14
N GLY A 38 -5.45 16.53 -6.30
CA GLY A 38 -5.27 16.46 -4.85
C GLY A 38 -4.14 15.51 -4.44
N ALA A 39 -4.10 14.31 -5.02
CA ALA A 39 -3.03 13.34 -4.79
C ALA A 39 -1.66 13.87 -5.25
N TRP A 40 -1.62 14.53 -6.42
CA TRP A 40 -0.40 15.16 -6.92
C TRP A 40 0.08 16.27 -5.99
N ALA A 41 -0.80 17.21 -5.60
CA ALA A 41 -0.45 18.29 -4.68
C ALA A 41 0.06 17.77 -3.34
N ALA A 42 -0.61 16.76 -2.76
CA ALA A 42 -0.20 16.15 -1.51
C ALA A 42 1.15 15.42 -1.63
N SER A 43 1.41 14.75 -2.76
CA SER A 43 2.69 14.08 -3.02
C SER A 43 3.84 15.09 -3.17
N SER A 44 3.60 16.21 -3.85
CA SER A 44 4.57 17.30 -4.00
C SER A 44 4.89 17.94 -2.66
N LEU A 45 3.87 18.20 -1.84
CA LEU A 45 4.03 18.76 -0.50
C LEU A 45 4.79 17.79 0.42
N THR A 46 4.47 16.50 0.35
CA THR A 46 5.22 15.45 1.07
C THR A 46 6.68 15.40 0.65
N ALA A 47 6.97 15.47 -0.65
CA ALA A 47 8.33 15.50 -1.17
C ALA A 47 9.11 16.73 -0.68
N LEU A 48 8.47 17.90 -0.62
CA LEU A 48 9.06 19.13 -0.08
C LEU A 48 9.34 19.02 1.42
N LEU A 49 8.38 18.54 2.21
CA LEU A 49 8.56 18.33 3.65
C LEU A 49 9.67 17.33 3.95
N LEU A 50 9.75 16.24 3.19
CA LEU A 50 10.81 15.24 3.35
C LEU A 50 12.18 15.76 2.93
N ARG A 51 12.27 16.63 1.90
CA ARG A 51 13.51 17.31 1.53
C ARG A 51 13.98 18.22 2.65
N ARG A 52 13.10 19.08 3.17
CA ARG A 52 13.42 19.96 4.31
C ARG A 52 13.82 19.18 5.56
N ALA A 53 13.09 18.11 5.89
CA ALA A 53 13.43 17.26 7.03
C ALA A 53 14.83 16.63 6.86
N ARG A 54 15.18 16.19 5.64
CA ARG A 54 16.53 15.69 5.33
C ARG A 54 17.60 16.76 5.45
N GLU A 55 17.34 17.98 4.99
CA GLU A 55 18.26 19.11 5.11
C GLU A 55 18.54 19.42 6.59
N VAL A 56 17.50 19.58 7.41
CA VAL A 56 17.63 19.82 8.86
C VAL A 56 18.38 18.69 9.57
N LEU A 57 18.10 17.43 9.23
CA LEU A 57 18.79 16.26 9.80
C LEU A 57 20.26 16.14 9.37
N MET A 58 20.68 16.81 8.29
CA MET A 58 22.07 16.90 7.87
C MET A 58 22.78 18.10 8.50
N GLU A 59 22.05 19.14 8.89
CA GLU A 59 22.57 20.34 9.55
C GLU A 59 22.72 20.17 11.07
N GLU A 60 22.02 19.22 11.69
CA GLU A 60 22.09 18.96 13.14
C GLU A 60 23.51 18.51 13.54
N PRO A 61 24.26 19.32 14.34
CA PRO A 61 25.57 18.94 14.85
C PRO A 61 25.46 17.66 15.68
N ASP A 62 26.45 16.78 15.60
CA ASP A 62 26.53 15.56 16.40
C ASP A 62 26.73 15.90 17.89
N PHE A 63 25.65 16.27 18.57
CA PHE A 63 25.63 16.67 19.98
C PHE A 63 25.76 15.50 20.97
N TRP A 64 25.87 14.25 20.50
CA TRP A 64 25.81 13.04 21.34
C TRP A 64 27.01 12.14 21.05
N GLY A 65 28.06 12.27 21.85
CA GLY A 65 29.38 11.68 21.62
C GLY A 65 29.51 10.14 21.63
N SER A 66 30.55 9.72 20.90
CA SER A 66 31.46 8.57 21.03
C SER A 66 30.94 7.13 20.91
N ASP A 67 29.77 6.75 21.41
CA ASP A 67 29.31 5.33 21.32
C ASP A 67 28.06 5.14 20.46
N ARG A 68 27.38 6.23 20.08
CA ARG A 68 26.16 6.22 19.26
C ARG A 68 26.40 6.43 17.77
N GLU A 69 27.64 6.69 17.35
CA GLU A 69 28.00 7.03 15.97
C GLU A 69 27.72 5.89 14.98
N PHE A 70 27.90 4.63 15.40
CA PHE A 70 27.61 3.48 14.55
C PHE A 70 26.11 3.31 14.25
N PHE A 71 25.25 3.62 15.22
CA PHE A 71 23.79 3.48 15.08
C PHE A 71 23.09 4.77 14.65
N ALA A 72 23.77 5.93 14.67
CA ALA A 72 23.24 7.21 14.21
C ALA A 72 22.69 7.17 12.77
N PRO A 73 23.40 6.62 11.75
CA PRO A 73 22.85 6.54 10.40
C PRO A 73 21.64 5.61 10.31
N VAL A 74 21.66 4.48 11.05
CA VAL A 74 20.52 3.54 11.12
C VAL A 74 19.31 4.22 11.76
N ARG A 75 19.50 4.96 12.85
CA ARG A 75 18.45 5.72 13.54
C ARG A 75 17.88 6.83 12.66
N ARG A 76 18.73 7.58 11.95
CA ARG A 76 18.28 8.62 10.99
C ARG A 76 17.46 8.01 9.85
N LEU A 77 17.89 6.88 9.29
CA LEU A 77 17.14 6.15 8.26
C LEU A 77 15.81 5.61 8.78
N MET A 78 15.78 5.06 10.00
CA MET A 78 14.55 4.60 10.64
C MET A 78 13.59 5.75 10.90
N PHE A 79 14.08 6.88 11.44
CA PHE A 79 13.27 8.06 11.70
C PHE A 79 12.68 8.64 10.41
N LEU A 80 13.50 8.80 9.37
CA LEU A 80 13.02 9.25 8.05
C LEU A 80 12.01 8.28 7.44
N GLY A 81 12.21 6.97 7.59
CA GLY A 81 11.27 5.95 7.14
C GLY A 81 9.93 6.01 7.88
N VAL A 82 9.95 6.16 9.21
CA VAL A 82 8.76 6.32 10.04
C VAL A 82 8.04 7.62 9.68
N LEU A 83 8.76 8.74 9.61
CA LEU A 83 8.20 10.05 9.24
C LEU A 83 7.56 9.99 7.85
N GLN A 84 8.26 9.42 6.86
CA GLN A 84 7.71 9.23 5.52
C GLN A 84 6.42 8.40 5.55
N THR A 85 6.40 7.33 6.34
CA THR A 85 5.23 6.45 6.46
C THR A 85 4.05 7.18 7.12
N LEU A 86 4.32 7.96 8.18
CA LEU A 86 3.31 8.77 8.85
C LEU A 86 2.73 9.83 7.91
N VAL A 87 3.58 10.62 7.25
CA VAL A 87 3.12 11.65 6.30
C VAL A 87 2.33 11.04 5.15
N SER A 88 2.82 9.93 4.58
CA SER A 88 2.13 9.22 3.49
C SER A 88 0.77 8.68 3.95
N SER A 89 0.68 8.15 5.17
CA SER A 89 -0.56 7.67 5.76
C SER A 89 -1.52 8.81 6.02
N SER A 90 -1.06 9.93 6.57
CA SER A 90 -1.87 11.13 6.77
C SER A 90 -2.43 11.65 5.45
N VAL A 91 -1.61 11.71 4.40
CA VAL A 91 -2.06 12.10 3.05
C VAL A 91 -3.11 11.12 2.51
N LEU A 92 -2.89 9.81 2.67
CA LEU A 92 -3.84 8.79 2.25
C LEU A 92 -5.19 8.95 2.94
N LEU A 93 -5.18 9.18 4.27
CA LEU A 93 -6.37 9.27 5.11
C LEU A 93 -7.11 10.61 4.97
N THR A 94 -6.46 11.66 4.45
CA THR A 94 -7.06 13.02 4.37
C THR A 94 -7.26 13.48 2.94
N ALA A 95 -6.21 13.48 2.11
CA ALA A 95 -6.23 14.09 0.79
C ALA A 95 -7.18 13.36 -0.17
N TYR A 96 -7.20 12.02 -0.15
CA TYR A 96 -8.07 11.24 -1.03
C TYR A 96 -9.56 11.40 -0.69
N PRO A 97 -10.01 11.19 0.56
CA PRO A 97 -11.39 11.48 0.95
C PRO A 97 -11.80 12.93 0.67
N PHE A 98 -10.95 13.89 1.01
CA PHE A 98 -11.25 15.31 0.82
C PHE A 98 -11.36 15.69 -0.65
N ALA A 99 -10.42 15.25 -1.50
CA ALA A 99 -10.46 15.54 -2.93
C ALA A 99 -11.67 14.86 -3.60
N LEU A 100 -12.04 13.66 -3.16
CA LEU A 100 -13.24 12.98 -3.65
C LEU A 100 -14.51 13.73 -3.25
N TRP A 101 -14.61 14.17 -1.99
CA TRP A 101 -15.73 14.97 -1.50
C TRP A 101 -15.86 16.30 -2.25
N ALA A 102 -14.75 17.03 -2.42
CA ALA A 102 -14.71 18.28 -3.16
C ALA A 102 -15.14 18.06 -4.63
N GLY A 103 -14.62 17.01 -5.27
CA GLY A 103 -15.03 16.63 -6.62
C GLY A 103 -16.52 16.31 -6.73
N ALA A 104 -17.08 15.57 -5.79
CA ALA A 104 -18.51 15.26 -5.75
C ALA A 104 -19.37 16.53 -5.57
N ARG A 105 -18.95 17.45 -4.68
CA ARG A 105 -19.63 18.73 -4.44
C ARG A 105 -19.62 19.63 -5.67
N ILE A 106 -18.49 19.73 -6.36
CA ILE A 106 -18.36 20.54 -7.58
C ILE A 106 -19.19 19.93 -8.72
N CYS A 107 -19.18 18.61 -8.88
CA CYS A 107 -20.04 17.93 -9.84
C CYS A 107 -21.53 18.21 -9.54
N GLY A 108 -21.93 18.07 -8.27
CA GLY A 108 -23.29 18.40 -7.82
C GLY A 108 -23.69 19.85 -8.12
N ALA A 109 -22.80 20.80 -7.85
CA ALA A 109 -23.02 22.22 -8.14
C ALA A 109 -23.12 22.51 -9.65
N ALA A 110 -22.43 21.73 -10.49
CA ALA A 110 -22.52 21.81 -11.95
C ALA A 110 -23.78 21.10 -12.52
N GLY A 111 -24.70 20.64 -11.68
CA GLY A 111 -25.88 19.88 -12.10
C GLY A 111 -25.58 18.45 -12.56
N LEU A 112 -24.35 17.96 -12.33
CA LEU A 112 -23.97 16.58 -12.55
C LEU A 112 -24.33 15.79 -11.30
N SER A 113 -25.15 14.76 -11.46
CA SER A 113 -25.82 14.10 -10.36
C SER A 113 -24.93 13.01 -9.71
N ALA A 114 -23.86 13.50 -9.07
CA ALA A 114 -22.97 12.77 -8.16
C ALA A 114 -23.44 13.01 -6.73
N GLN A 115 -23.87 11.95 -6.04
CA GLN A 115 -24.25 12.01 -4.64
C GLN A 115 -23.28 11.17 -3.83
N LEU A 116 -22.68 11.79 -2.82
CA LEU A 116 -21.82 11.15 -1.85
C LEU A 116 -22.07 11.84 -0.52
N ALA A 117 -22.87 11.20 0.33
CA ALA A 117 -23.32 11.74 1.61
C ALA A 117 -22.68 10.98 2.78
N GLY A 118 -22.45 11.70 3.88
CA GLY A 118 -21.87 11.13 5.09
C GLY A 118 -20.34 11.11 5.11
N LEU A 119 -19.77 11.26 6.30
CA LEU A 119 -18.31 11.28 6.51
C LEU A 119 -17.68 9.91 6.20
N TRP A 120 -18.31 8.83 6.66
CA TRP A 120 -17.78 7.47 6.49
C TRP A 120 -17.82 6.97 5.04
N PRO A 121 -18.93 7.11 4.29
CA PRO A 121 -18.93 6.78 2.86
C PRO A 121 -17.89 7.55 2.05
N VAL A 122 -17.70 8.84 2.34
CA VAL A 122 -16.64 9.67 1.73
C VAL A 122 -15.27 9.10 2.03
N PHE A 123 -15.00 8.79 3.29
CA PHE A 123 -13.73 8.27 3.75
C PHE A 123 -13.39 6.91 3.11
N VAL A 124 -14.32 5.95 3.20
CA VAL A 124 -14.17 4.61 2.60
C VAL A 124 -14.03 4.69 1.09
N SER A 125 -14.85 5.51 0.42
CA SER A 125 -14.73 5.74 -1.02
C SER A 125 -13.36 6.31 -1.39
N GLY A 126 -12.87 7.30 -0.64
CA GLY A 126 -11.53 7.87 -0.84
C GLY A 126 -10.42 6.82 -0.75
N LEU A 127 -10.49 5.94 0.27
CA LEU A 127 -9.55 4.84 0.44
C LEU A 127 -9.64 3.82 -0.70
N LEU A 128 -10.85 3.45 -1.12
CA LEU A 128 -11.08 2.57 -2.28
C LEU A 128 -10.48 3.16 -3.56
N VAL A 129 -10.68 4.46 -3.81
CA VAL A 129 -10.08 5.14 -4.95
C VAL A 129 -8.56 5.04 -4.90
N ALA A 130 -7.95 5.28 -3.74
CA ALA A 130 -6.50 5.19 -3.57
C ALA A 130 -5.96 3.77 -3.81
N ALA A 131 -6.59 2.76 -3.20
CA ALA A 131 -6.22 1.35 -3.33
C ALA A 131 -6.31 0.87 -4.79
N VAL A 132 -7.45 1.11 -5.43
CA VAL A 132 -7.70 0.68 -6.81
C VAL A 132 -6.83 1.46 -7.77
N ALA A 133 -6.67 2.78 -7.61
CA ALA A 133 -5.80 3.57 -8.46
C ALA A 133 -4.35 3.10 -8.38
N THR A 134 -3.85 2.76 -7.19
CA THR A 134 -2.50 2.21 -6.99
C THR A 134 -2.34 0.85 -7.69
N THR A 135 -3.35 -0.01 -7.58
CA THR A 135 -3.34 -1.34 -8.22
C THR A 135 -3.37 -1.22 -9.75
N VAL A 136 -4.24 -0.38 -10.29
CA VAL A 136 -4.33 -0.11 -11.74
C VAL A 136 -3.05 0.54 -12.26
N SER A 137 -2.45 1.47 -11.51
CA SER A 137 -1.16 2.07 -11.90
C SER A 137 -0.04 1.04 -11.92
N THR A 138 -0.06 0.08 -10.99
CA THR A 138 0.85 -1.06 -10.97
C THR A 138 0.62 -1.97 -12.18
N PHE A 139 -0.63 -2.21 -12.57
CA PHE A 139 -0.97 -2.93 -13.81
C PHE A 139 -0.39 -2.24 -15.04
N PHE A 140 -0.57 -0.92 -15.19
CA PHE A 140 0.04 -0.19 -16.31
C PHE A 140 1.58 -0.20 -16.26
N ALA A 141 2.17 -0.24 -15.07
CA ALA A 141 3.61 -0.36 -14.91
C ALA A 141 4.19 -1.71 -15.37
N LEU A 142 3.36 -2.74 -15.62
CA LEU A 142 3.78 -3.99 -16.26
C LEU A 142 4.30 -3.77 -17.68
N PHE A 143 3.61 -2.90 -18.44
CA PHE A 143 3.93 -2.62 -19.83
C PHE A 143 5.18 -1.75 -19.98
N ARG A 144 5.66 -1.15 -18.88
CA ARG A 144 6.90 -0.37 -18.85
C ARG A 144 8.08 -1.31 -18.58
N ARG A 145 8.96 -1.48 -19.57
CA ARG A 145 10.12 -2.41 -19.53
C ARG A 145 10.96 -2.30 -18.26
N ARG A 146 11.12 -1.10 -17.68
CA ARG A 146 11.95 -0.84 -16.49
C ARG A 146 11.33 -1.30 -15.16
N THR A 147 10.01 -1.47 -15.08
CA THR A 147 9.29 -1.75 -13.82
C THR A 147 8.52 -3.06 -13.81
N SER A 148 8.50 -3.79 -14.93
CA SER A 148 7.64 -4.96 -15.16
C SER A 148 7.75 -6.03 -14.07
N ARG A 149 8.96 -6.38 -13.62
CA ARG A 149 9.16 -7.41 -12.58
C ARG A 149 8.62 -7.00 -11.21
N ALA A 150 8.82 -5.76 -10.80
CA ALA A 150 8.32 -5.26 -9.51
C ALA A 150 6.80 -5.11 -9.55
N ALA A 151 6.26 -4.62 -10.67
CA ALA A 151 4.83 -4.52 -10.92
C ALA A 151 4.15 -5.90 -10.91
N ALA A 152 4.73 -6.89 -11.59
CA ALA A 152 4.21 -8.27 -11.63
C ALA A 152 4.13 -8.89 -10.25
N ARG A 153 5.18 -8.71 -9.42
CA ARG A 153 5.15 -9.19 -8.02
C ARG A 153 4.08 -8.50 -7.19
N SER A 154 3.93 -7.19 -7.33
CA SER A 154 2.93 -6.44 -6.58
C SER A 154 1.50 -6.81 -6.99
N LEU A 155 1.25 -7.07 -8.27
CA LEU A 155 -0.07 -7.52 -8.75
C LEU A 155 -0.35 -8.96 -8.34
N ALA A 156 0.65 -9.84 -8.46
CA ALA A 156 0.54 -11.21 -7.96
C ALA A 156 0.22 -11.23 -6.47
N ALA A 157 0.84 -10.36 -5.67
CA ALA A 157 0.52 -10.23 -4.25
C ALA A 157 -0.96 -9.81 -4.05
N VAL A 158 -1.45 -8.77 -4.74
CA VAL A 158 -2.86 -8.37 -4.64
C VAL A 158 -3.81 -9.53 -5.01
N LEU A 159 -3.53 -10.23 -6.10
CA LEU A 159 -4.34 -11.37 -6.56
C LEU A 159 -4.30 -12.55 -5.57
N LEU A 160 -3.13 -12.87 -5.01
CA LEU A 160 -2.98 -13.92 -4.01
C LEU A 160 -3.73 -13.58 -2.71
N ASN A 161 -3.74 -12.31 -2.30
CA ASN A 161 -4.54 -11.88 -1.13
C ASN A 161 -6.03 -11.92 -1.42
N ALA A 162 -6.46 -11.51 -2.61
CA ALA A 162 -7.87 -11.62 -3.01
C ALA A 162 -8.32 -13.10 -3.02
N ALA A 163 -7.48 -14.00 -3.56
CA ALA A 163 -7.72 -15.44 -3.53
C ALA A 163 -7.71 -16.00 -2.09
N GLY A 164 -6.81 -15.52 -1.24
CA GLY A 164 -6.74 -15.91 0.17
C GLY A 164 -7.95 -15.45 0.98
N LEU A 165 -8.45 -14.24 0.73
CA LEU A 165 -9.70 -13.74 1.31
C LEU A 165 -10.91 -14.54 0.81
N ALA A 166 -10.95 -14.87 -0.49
CA ALA A 166 -11.99 -15.72 -1.04
C ALA A 166 -11.98 -17.10 -0.36
N LEU A 167 -10.82 -17.75 -0.28
CA LEU A 167 -10.68 -19.04 0.40
C LEU A 167 -11.04 -18.95 1.88
N ALA A 168 -10.60 -17.91 2.58
CA ALA A 168 -10.93 -17.68 3.98
C ALA A 168 -12.44 -17.53 4.18
N SER A 169 -13.14 -16.83 3.27
CA SER A 169 -14.60 -16.70 3.33
C SER A 169 -15.39 -17.98 3.05
N LEU A 170 -14.74 -18.98 2.44
CA LEU A 170 -15.33 -20.29 2.17
C LEU A 170 -15.06 -21.30 3.29
N VAL A 171 -13.92 -21.19 3.96
CA VAL A 171 -13.43 -22.20 4.92
C VAL A 171 -13.65 -21.78 6.37
N LEU A 172 -13.69 -20.47 6.67
CA LEU A 172 -13.87 -19.96 8.02
C LEU A 172 -15.32 -19.55 8.25
N ASP A 173 -16.02 -20.26 9.13
CA ASP A 173 -17.45 -20.01 9.42
C ASP A 173 -17.75 -18.57 9.89
N GLY A 174 -16.75 -17.90 10.45
CA GLY A 174 -16.83 -16.54 10.98
C GLY A 174 -16.29 -15.44 10.05
N LEU A 175 -15.92 -15.70 8.80
CA LEU A 175 -15.59 -14.66 7.81
C LEU A 175 -16.52 -14.81 6.61
N ARG A 176 -17.35 -13.80 6.33
CA ARG A 176 -18.39 -13.89 5.30
C ARG A 176 -18.40 -12.66 4.42
N LEU A 177 -18.63 -12.88 3.13
CA LEU A 177 -18.92 -11.81 2.16
C LEU A 177 -20.41 -11.90 1.81
N ASP A 178 -21.11 -10.78 1.86
CA ASP A 178 -22.53 -10.75 1.54
C ASP A 178 -22.80 -11.27 0.11
N PRO A 179 -23.93 -11.95 -0.12
CA PRO A 179 -24.28 -12.48 -1.42
C PRO A 179 -24.49 -11.34 -2.43
N ALA A 180 -23.80 -11.44 -3.57
CA ALA A 180 -23.91 -10.51 -4.69
C ALA A 180 -23.55 -11.24 -6.00
N PRO A 181 -23.81 -10.66 -7.17
CA PRO A 181 -23.33 -11.22 -8.43
C PRO A 181 -21.83 -11.47 -8.39
N GLY A 182 -21.36 -12.60 -8.93
CA GLY A 182 -19.97 -13.05 -8.77
C GLY A 182 -18.91 -12.02 -9.21
N TRP A 183 -19.20 -11.23 -10.25
CA TRP A 183 -18.30 -10.14 -10.68
C TRP A 183 -18.16 -9.03 -9.62
N ARG A 184 -19.23 -8.73 -8.88
CA ARG A 184 -19.25 -7.70 -7.83
C ARG A 184 -18.57 -8.20 -6.56
N GLN A 185 -18.73 -9.49 -6.24
CA GLN A 185 -17.97 -10.14 -5.18
C GLN A 185 -16.45 -10.14 -5.49
N ALA A 186 -16.07 -10.51 -6.70
CA ALA A 186 -14.67 -10.46 -7.15
C ALA A 186 -14.12 -9.02 -7.08
N LEU A 187 -14.91 -8.02 -7.47
CA LEU A 187 -14.53 -6.60 -7.37
C LEU A 187 -14.29 -6.18 -5.91
N ALA A 188 -15.18 -6.57 -5.00
CA ALA A 188 -15.07 -6.27 -3.57
C ALA A 188 -13.82 -6.93 -2.97
N LEU A 189 -13.58 -8.22 -3.25
CA LEU A 189 -12.40 -8.94 -2.78
C LEU A 189 -11.10 -8.32 -3.31
N CYS A 190 -11.05 -7.94 -4.59
CA CYS A 190 -9.92 -7.22 -5.16
C CYS A 190 -9.70 -5.87 -4.48
N ALA A 191 -10.76 -5.11 -4.22
CA ALA A 191 -10.66 -3.81 -3.56
C ALA A 191 -10.18 -3.94 -2.11
N VAL A 192 -10.71 -4.91 -1.35
CA VAL A 192 -10.28 -5.26 0.01
C VAL A 192 -8.81 -5.69 0.02
N ALA A 193 -8.39 -6.54 -0.92
CA ALA A 193 -6.99 -6.97 -1.05
C ALA A 193 -6.07 -5.78 -1.40
N SER A 194 -6.52 -4.86 -2.25
CA SER A 194 -5.80 -3.62 -2.54
C SER A 194 -5.70 -2.70 -1.33
N LEU A 195 -6.76 -2.61 -0.51
CA LEU A 195 -6.75 -1.85 0.76
C LEU A 195 -5.77 -2.46 1.76
N PHE A 196 -5.77 -3.79 1.89
CA PHE A 196 -4.82 -4.53 2.71
C PHE A 196 -3.36 -4.28 2.31
N MET A 197 -3.12 -4.02 1.02
CA MET A 197 -1.80 -3.73 0.45
C MET A 197 -1.37 -2.26 0.51
N LEU A 198 -2.27 -1.33 0.86
CA LEU A 198 -1.94 0.10 1.02
C LEU A 198 -0.89 0.33 2.11
N PRO A 199 -1.05 -0.19 3.35
CA PRO A 199 -0.02 -0.07 4.36
C PRO A 199 1.14 -1.00 4.00
N ARG A 200 2.11 -0.48 3.25
CA ARG A 200 3.35 -1.19 2.93
C ARG A 200 4.30 -1.23 4.12
N ILE A 201 3.88 -1.86 5.21
CA ILE A 201 4.79 -2.27 6.26
C ILE A 201 5.42 -3.59 5.83
N THR A 202 6.37 -3.53 4.91
CA THR A 202 7.30 -4.64 4.69
C THR A 202 8.27 -4.66 5.85
N LEU A 203 7.81 -5.07 7.03
CA LEU A 203 8.71 -5.52 8.10
C LEU A 203 9.35 -6.81 7.59
N SER A 204 10.40 -6.65 6.77
CA SER A 204 11.39 -7.69 6.53
C SER A 204 12.22 -7.83 7.79
N LEU A 205 11.59 -8.20 8.90
CA LEU A 205 12.28 -8.63 10.10
C LEU A 205 12.36 -10.14 10.03
N PRO A 206 13.50 -10.72 9.61
CA PRO A 206 13.76 -12.14 9.73
C PRO A 206 14.10 -12.44 11.19
N VAL A 207 13.14 -12.31 12.11
CA VAL A 207 13.38 -12.67 13.51
C VAL A 207 12.26 -13.59 13.98
N PRO A 208 12.51 -14.90 14.14
CA PRO A 208 11.57 -15.78 14.83
C PRO A 208 11.40 -15.27 16.28
N GLY A 209 10.15 -15.14 16.76
CA GLY A 209 9.84 -14.70 18.12
C GLY A 209 8.81 -13.58 18.18
N PHE A 210 8.94 -12.64 19.14
CA PHE A 210 7.96 -11.58 19.40
C PHE A 210 7.58 -10.74 18.15
N ALA A 211 8.50 -10.58 17.20
CA ALA A 211 8.25 -9.89 15.94
C ALA A 211 7.17 -10.56 15.08
N SER A 212 7.01 -11.90 15.12
CA SER A 212 5.92 -12.58 14.41
C SER A 212 4.56 -12.34 15.06
N LEU A 213 4.51 -12.23 16.39
CA LEU A 213 3.28 -11.88 17.11
C LEU A 213 2.83 -10.46 16.78
N VAL A 214 3.76 -9.50 16.78
CA VAL A 214 3.47 -8.10 16.40
C VAL A 214 2.98 -8.02 14.95
N LEU A 215 3.60 -8.78 14.04
CA LEU A 215 3.18 -8.81 12.64
C LEU A 215 1.77 -9.38 12.47
N VAL A 216 1.46 -10.50 13.14
CA VAL A 216 0.13 -11.12 13.10
C VAL A 216 -0.91 -10.17 13.72
N ALA A 217 -0.63 -9.59 14.88
CA ALA A 217 -1.50 -8.61 15.53
C ALA A 217 -1.77 -7.41 14.61
N TYR A 218 -0.73 -6.92 13.93
CA TYR A 218 -0.86 -5.86 12.93
C TYR A 218 -1.77 -6.25 11.76
N HIS A 219 -1.58 -7.45 11.18
CA HIS A 219 -2.42 -7.93 10.08
C HIS A 219 -3.88 -8.11 10.52
N CYS A 220 -4.11 -8.62 11.73
CA CYS A 220 -5.45 -8.73 12.32
C CYS A 220 -6.09 -7.35 12.51
N LEU A 221 -5.33 -6.37 13.01
CA LEU A 221 -5.81 -5.00 13.17
C LEU A 221 -6.18 -4.37 11.83
N VAL A 222 -5.35 -4.54 10.80
CA VAL A 222 -5.64 -4.03 9.44
C VAL A 222 -6.89 -4.71 8.88
N LEU A 223 -7.03 -6.03 8.99
CA LEU A 223 -8.23 -6.73 8.53
C LEU A 223 -9.47 -6.31 9.32
N TRP A 224 -9.37 -6.09 10.63
CA TRP A 224 -10.45 -5.56 11.45
C TRP A 224 -10.90 -4.16 10.98
N LEU A 225 -9.94 -3.26 10.71
CA LEU A 225 -10.23 -1.94 10.16
C LEU A 225 -10.88 -2.03 8.79
N ILE A 226 -10.44 -2.96 7.93
CA ILE A 226 -11.04 -3.17 6.61
C ILE A 226 -12.46 -3.73 6.73
N CYS A 227 -12.70 -4.70 7.63
CA CYS A 227 -14.05 -5.22 7.92
C CYS A 227 -14.98 -4.13 8.46
N THR A 228 -14.44 -3.22 9.28
CA THR A 228 -15.16 -2.05 9.78
C THR A 228 -15.49 -1.07 8.64
N ALA A 229 -14.54 -0.82 7.74
CA ALA A 229 -14.75 0.01 6.55
C ALA A 229 -15.76 -0.63 5.57
N SER A 230 -15.76 -1.96 5.44
CA SER A 230 -16.69 -2.65 4.55
C SER A 230 -18.13 -2.66 5.03
N ALA A 231 -18.42 -2.23 6.27
CA ALA A 231 -19.79 -1.90 6.68
C ALA A 231 -20.42 -0.80 5.79
N PHE A 232 -19.58 0.04 5.17
CA PHE A 232 -19.96 1.06 4.20
C PHE A 232 -19.73 0.62 2.75
N MET A 233 -19.66 -0.70 2.50
CA MET A 233 -19.53 -1.29 1.16
C MET A 233 -20.68 -2.26 0.84
N GLU A 234 -20.87 -2.57 -0.43
CA GLU A 234 -21.81 -3.58 -0.95
C GLU A 234 -21.16 -4.35 -2.12
N PRO A 235 -20.89 -5.66 -1.97
CA PRO A 235 -21.15 -6.52 -0.81
C PRO A 235 -20.23 -6.21 0.40
N ARG A 236 -20.74 -6.43 1.61
CA ARG A 236 -20.00 -6.24 2.86
C ARG A 236 -19.17 -7.47 3.19
N LEU A 237 -17.97 -7.23 3.71
CA LEU A 237 -17.15 -8.27 4.33
C LEU A 237 -17.32 -8.16 5.85
N HIS A 238 -17.71 -9.26 6.50
CA HIS A 238 -17.91 -9.31 7.94
C HIS A 238 -17.05 -10.39 8.56
N ALA A 239 -16.62 -10.15 9.80
CA ALA A 239 -15.89 -11.11 10.61
C ALA A 239 -16.52 -11.19 12.00
N ASP A 240 -16.88 -12.39 12.44
CA ASP A 240 -17.61 -12.65 13.71
C ASP A 240 -16.70 -12.60 14.94
N GLY A 241 -15.39 -12.39 14.76
CA GLY A 241 -14.46 -12.22 15.86
C GLY A 241 -12.99 -12.26 15.47
N PHE A 242 -12.14 -12.11 16.47
CA PHE A 242 -10.68 -12.09 16.30
C PHE A 242 -10.14 -13.36 15.62
N TRP A 243 -10.66 -14.54 15.98
CA TRP A 243 -10.16 -15.81 15.44
C TRP A 243 -10.41 -15.97 13.94
N ALA A 244 -11.54 -15.47 13.43
CA ALA A 244 -11.81 -15.45 11.99
C ALA A 244 -10.79 -14.55 11.25
N LEU A 245 -10.46 -13.39 11.83
CA LEU A 245 -9.45 -12.47 11.28
C LEU A 245 -8.04 -13.08 11.33
N ALA A 246 -7.69 -13.73 12.44
CA ALA A 246 -6.41 -14.41 12.60
C ALA A 246 -6.27 -15.57 11.61
N GLY A 247 -7.33 -16.36 11.43
CA GLY A 247 -7.39 -17.43 10.44
C GLY A 247 -7.25 -16.89 9.01
N ALA A 248 -7.95 -15.80 8.68
CA ALA A 248 -7.86 -15.15 7.37
C ALA A 248 -6.44 -14.64 7.09
N ALA A 249 -5.83 -13.96 8.06
CA ALA A 249 -4.44 -13.50 7.97
C ALA A 249 -3.47 -14.67 7.78
N ALA A 250 -3.68 -15.79 8.48
CA ALA A 250 -2.87 -16.99 8.34
C ALA A 250 -3.01 -17.63 6.95
N ILE A 251 -4.22 -17.72 6.41
CA ILE A 251 -4.49 -18.23 5.05
C ILE A 251 -3.83 -17.32 4.01
N MET A 252 -4.02 -16.00 4.10
CA MET A 252 -3.40 -15.03 3.20
C MET A 252 -1.87 -15.13 3.24
N TRP A 253 -1.29 -15.24 4.44
CA TRP A 253 0.15 -15.42 4.62
C TRP A 253 0.66 -16.74 4.03
N ALA A 254 -0.07 -17.84 4.24
CA ALA A 254 0.28 -19.16 3.71
C ALA A 254 0.24 -19.18 2.17
N ILE A 255 -0.74 -18.53 1.56
CA ILE A 255 -0.87 -18.43 0.10
C ILE A 255 0.23 -17.55 -0.50
N GLU A 256 0.69 -16.52 0.20
CA GLU A 256 1.82 -15.70 -0.24
C GLU A 256 3.18 -16.37 -0.06
N TRP A 257 3.28 -17.40 0.80
CA TRP A 257 4.54 -18.03 1.16
C TRP A 257 5.38 -18.51 -0.03
N PRO A 258 4.82 -19.21 -1.04
CA PRO A 258 5.59 -19.64 -2.21
C PRO A 258 6.17 -18.47 -3.01
N ALA A 259 5.41 -17.38 -3.17
CA ALA A 259 5.87 -16.18 -3.85
C ALA A 259 7.02 -15.51 -3.08
N ARG A 260 6.94 -15.48 -1.74
CA ARG A 260 8.00 -14.95 -0.87
C ARG A 260 9.28 -15.79 -0.97
N LEU A 261 9.17 -17.13 -1.00
CA LEU A 261 10.31 -18.02 -1.19
C LEU A 261 11.00 -17.83 -2.55
N ALA A 262 10.22 -17.72 -3.63
CA ALA A 262 10.77 -17.48 -4.97
C ALA A 262 11.58 -16.17 -5.04
N VAL A 263 11.09 -15.10 -4.41
CA VAL A 263 11.81 -13.82 -4.32
C VAL A 263 13.11 -13.94 -3.52
N ARG A 264 13.09 -14.67 -2.39
CA ARG A 264 14.29 -14.90 -1.58
C ARG A 264 15.35 -15.67 -2.35
N ARG A 265 14.98 -16.70 -3.12
CA ARG A 265 15.93 -17.46 -3.97
C ARG A 265 16.57 -16.58 -5.04
N VAL A 266 15.78 -15.76 -5.74
CA VAL A 266 16.30 -14.85 -6.78
C VAL A 266 17.22 -13.79 -6.19
N ARG A 267 16.91 -13.25 -5.00
CA ARG A 267 17.80 -12.30 -4.31
C ARG A 267 19.06 -12.97 -3.78
N GLY A 268 18.97 -14.20 -3.25
CA GLY A 268 20.13 -14.97 -2.81
C GLY A 268 21.08 -15.31 -3.96
N ALA A 269 20.54 -15.66 -5.13
CA ALA A 269 21.33 -15.89 -6.34
C ALA A 269 21.97 -14.60 -6.87
N ALA A 270 21.28 -13.46 -6.79
CA ALA A 270 21.81 -12.16 -7.21
C ALA A 270 22.79 -11.53 -6.20
N ALA A 271 22.76 -11.97 -4.95
CA ALA A 271 23.63 -11.51 -3.87
C ALA A 271 24.86 -12.42 -3.65
N GLN A 272 25.07 -13.44 -4.49
CA GLN A 272 26.35 -14.13 -4.51
C GLN A 272 27.44 -13.13 -4.88
N PRO A 273 28.48 -12.95 -4.04
CA PRO A 273 29.62 -12.13 -4.43
C PRO A 273 30.19 -12.69 -5.74
N ALA A 274 30.59 -11.80 -6.65
CA ALA A 274 31.29 -12.22 -7.86
C ALA A 274 32.43 -13.17 -7.44
N PRO A 275 32.65 -14.29 -8.13
CA PRO A 275 33.76 -15.17 -7.82
C PRO A 275 35.03 -14.30 -7.83
N VAL A 276 35.71 -14.25 -6.68
CA VAL A 276 37.01 -13.59 -6.57
C VAL A 276 37.90 -14.36 -7.54
N LEU A 277 38.20 -13.75 -8.69
CA LEU A 277 39.25 -14.25 -9.56
C LEU A 277 40.51 -14.33 -8.70
N PRO A 278 41.22 -15.48 -8.69
CA PRO A 278 42.51 -15.56 -8.02
C PRO A 278 43.35 -14.39 -8.51
N ASP A 279 43.78 -13.54 -7.58
CA ASP A 279 44.59 -12.38 -7.91
C ASP A 279 45.84 -12.90 -8.65
N PRO A 280 46.07 -12.53 -9.93
CA PRO A 280 47.22 -13.04 -10.67
C PRO A 280 48.54 -12.49 -10.10
N PHE A 281 48.47 -11.52 -9.20
CA PHE A 281 49.59 -10.97 -8.47
C PHE A 281 49.52 -11.41 -7.01
N PRO A 282 50.42 -12.27 -6.53
CA PRO A 282 50.52 -12.55 -5.11
C PRO A 282 50.82 -11.24 -4.34
N PRO A 283 50.41 -11.11 -3.08
CA PRO A 283 50.74 -9.94 -2.28
C PRO A 283 52.26 -9.81 -2.21
N ASP A 284 52.80 -8.73 -2.78
CA ASP A 284 54.20 -8.39 -2.65
C ASP A 284 54.52 -8.18 -1.16
N HIS A 285 55.15 -9.19 -0.57
CA HIS A 285 55.81 -9.08 0.72
C HIS A 285 56.98 -8.11 0.56
N GLY A 286 56.76 -6.81 0.76
CA GLY A 286 57.90 -5.89 0.97
C GLY A 286 57.81 -4.45 0.49
N PHE A 287 56.64 -3.85 0.28
CA PHE A 287 56.57 -2.39 0.10
C PHE A 287 56.15 -1.68 1.39
N PRO A 288 57.06 -0.97 2.08
CA PRO A 288 56.68 -0.08 3.16
C PRO A 288 55.92 1.12 2.58
N SER A 289 54.59 1.07 2.65
CA SER A 289 53.71 2.19 2.34
C SER A 289 53.58 3.12 3.57
N GLY A 290 54.68 3.80 3.88
CA GLY A 290 54.68 4.98 4.75
C GLY A 290 54.99 6.22 3.91
N PRO A 291 54.28 7.34 4.08
CA PRO A 291 54.67 8.59 3.44
C PRO A 291 55.99 9.07 4.05
N LEU A 292 57.04 9.17 3.22
CA LEU A 292 58.22 9.95 3.55
C LEU A 292 57.93 11.41 3.17
N TYR A 293 57.57 12.20 4.19
CA TYR A 293 57.42 13.66 4.23
C TYR A 293 56.53 14.32 3.16
#